data_AF-A0A8J6VD39-F1
#
_entry.id   AF-A0A8J6VD39-F1
#
_cell.length_a   1.000
_cell.length_b   1.000
_cell.length_c   1.000
_cell.angle_alpha   90.00
_cell.angle_beta   90.00
_cell.angle_gamma   90.00
#
_symmetry.space_group_name_H-M   'P 1'
#
loop_
_entity.id
_entity.type
_entity.pdbx_description
1 polymer ?
#
loop_
_entity_poly.entity_id
_entity_poly.type
_entity_poly.pdbx_seq_one_letter_code
_entity_poly.pdbx_strand_id
1 'polypeptide(L)'
;MAAKCTDERVNQVTVELFSCFQGAIAPADPAELEAISRPLSFFCNKAKKIEATAKMLLAPFRGEVRQKMKIAQLLQLPSVARKTATMVLHYVYGIDGGLIDTHVKRRWNLHQQN
;
A
#
# COMPACT_ATOMS: atom_id res chain seq x y z
N MET A 1 -4.67 0.70 0.43
CA MET A 1 -6.05 0.16 0.38
C MET A 1 -6.45 -0.60 1.64
N ALA A 2 -5.59 -1.47 2.18
CA ALA A 2 -5.87 -2.36 3.34
C ALA A 2 -6.02 -1.69 4.72
N ALA A 3 -5.65 -0.41 4.89
CA ALA A 3 -5.87 0.27 6.16
C ALA A 3 -7.38 0.38 6.47
N LYS A 4 -7.80 -0.22 7.60
CA LYS A 4 -9.19 -0.23 8.10
C LYS A 4 -10.20 -0.73 7.06
N CYS A 5 -9.87 -1.81 6.35
CA CYS A 5 -10.74 -2.45 5.38
C CYS A 5 -10.48 -3.96 5.42
N THR A 6 -11.50 -4.79 5.18
CA THR A 6 -11.33 -6.25 5.14
C THR A 6 -10.57 -6.64 3.88
N ASP A 7 -9.73 -7.68 3.99
CA ASP A 7 -8.92 -8.16 2.87
C ASP A 7 -9.79 -8.60 1.69
N GLU A 8 -10.95 -9.21 1.94
CA GLU A 8 -11.92 -9.60 0.89
C GLU A 8 -12.36 -8.40 0.04
N ARG A 9 -12.71 -7.28 0.69
CA ARG A 9 -13.15 -6.06 -0.01
C ARG A 9 -12.01 -5.42 -0.78
N VAL A 10 -10.80 -5.47 -0.21
CA VAL A 10 -9.57 -4.98 -0.87
C VAL A 10 -9.27 -5.83 -2.09
N ASN A 11 -9.39 -7.15 -2.00
CA ASN A 11 -9.10 -8.07 -3.10
C ASN A 11 -10.06 -7.86 -4.27
N GLN A 12 -11.35 -7.70 -4.01
CA GLN A 12 -12.36 -7.39 -5.05
C GLN A 12 -11.99 -6.12 -5.82
N VAL A 13 -11.72 -5.03 -5.11
CA VAL A 13 -11.33 -3.75 -5.72
C VAL A 13 -9.97 -3.83 -6.42
N THR A 14 -9.04 -4.65 -5.89
CA THR A 14 -7.71 -4.83 -6.48
C THR A 14 -7.78 -5.54 -7.84
N VAL A 15 -8.67 -6.53 -8.00
CA VAL A 15 -8.89 -7.22 -9.29
C VAL A 15 -9.40 -6.24 -10.34
N GLU A 16 -10.40 -5.44 -10.00
CA GLU A 16 -10.97 -4.44 -10.90
C GLU A 16 -9.93 -3.37 -11.27
N LEU A 17 -9.22 -2.85 -10.26
CA LEU A 17 -8.18 -1.84 -10.44
C LEU A 17 -7.03 -2.31 -11.33
N PHE A 18 -6.52 -3.54 -11.15
CA PHE A 18 -5.46 -4.08 -12.00
C PHE A 18 -5.95 -4.52 -13.38
N SER A 19 -7.24 -4.80 -13.54
CA SER A 19 -7.83 -5.07 -14.86
C SER A 19 -7.93 -3.78 -15.69
N CYS A 20 -8.29 -2.65 -15.06
CA CYS A 20 -8.36 -1.34 -15.72
C CYS A 20 -6.96 -0.73 -15.96
N PHE A 21 -6.00 -0.93 -15.05
CA PHE A 21 -4.68 -0.30 -15.11
C PHE A 21 -3.57 -1.35 -15.20
N GLN A 22 -3.23 -1.76 -16.43
CA GLN A 22 -2.09 -2.65 -16.69
C GLN A 22 -0.77 -1.88 -16.60
N GLY A 23 -0.10 -2.00 -15.45
CA GLY A 23 1.25 -1.48 -15.23
C GLY A 23 1.27 -0.16 -14.44
N ALA A 24 0.90 0.95 -15.08
CA ALA A 24 0.98 2.27 -14.46
C ALA A 24 -0.42 2.84 -14.16
N ILE A 25 -0.72 3.08 -12.88
CA ILE A 25 -1.97 3.71 -12.44
C ILE A 25 -1.93 5.24 -12.66
N ALA A 26 -0.76 5.84 -12.89
CA ALA A 26 -0.62 7.29 -12.88
C ALA A 26 -1.26 8.10 -14.04
N PRO A 27 -1.62 7.53 -15.21
CA PRO A 27 -2.46 8.22 -16.18
C PRO A 27 -3.97 8.05 -15.91
N ALA A 28 -4.38 7.37 -14.82
CA ALA A 28 -5.78 7.13 -14.51
C ALA A 28 -6.55 8.43 -14.23
N ASP A 29 -7.79 8.51 -14.73
CA ASP A 29 -8.73 9.57 -14.37
C ASP A 29 -9.09 9.45 -12.87
N PRO A 30 -8.95 10.52 -12.06
CA PRO A 30 -9.43 10.54 -10.68
C PRO A 30 -10.88 10.04 -10.52
N ALA A 31 -11.77 10.32 -11.49
CA ALA A 31 -13.15 9.87 -11.46
C ALA A 31 -13.28 8.34 -11.55
N GLU A 32 -12.47 7.71 -12.40
CA GLU A 32 -12.42 6.24 -12.51
C GLU A 32 -11.85 5.60 -11.26
N LEU A 33 -10.76 6.17 -10.71
CA LEU A 33 -10.18 5.70 -9.45
C LEU A 33 -11.15 5.81 -8.28
N GLU A 34 -11.94 6.88 -8.22
CA GLU A 34 -13.00 7.04 -7.22
C GLU A 34 -14.14 6.04 -7.42
N ALA A 35 -14.55 5.78 -8.67
CA ALA A 35 -15.59 4.81 -9.00
C ALA A 35 -15.20 3.38 -8.59
N ILE A 36 -13.97 2.95 -8.94
CA ILE A 36 -13.44 1.64 -8.55
C ILE A 36 -13.23 1.55 -7.02
N SER A 37 -12.83 2.66 -6.38
CA SER A 37 -12.57 2.69 -4.93
C SER A 37 -13.83 2.82 -4.08
N ARG A 38 -15.00 3.19 -4.64
CA ARG A 38 -16.27 3.41 -3.91
C ARG A 38 -16.64 2.32 -2.89
N PRO A 39 -16.43 1.02 -3.17
CA PRO A 39 -16.74 -0.05 -2.22
C PRO A 39 -15.89 -0.03 -0.94
N LEU A 40 -14.80 0.75 -0.91
CA LEU A 40 -13.89 0.88 0.23
C LEU A 40 -14.33 2.00 1.18
N SER A 41 -14.18 1.78 2.48
CA SER A 41 -14.29 2.88 3.45
C SER A 41 -13.21 3.94 3.21
N PHE A 42 -13.59 5.23 3.31
CA PHE A 42 -12.73 6.39 3.04
C PHE A 42 -12.19 6.45 1.60
N PHE A 43 -13.01 6.05 0.61
CA PHE A 43 -12.60 5.92 -0.79
C PHE A 43 -12.02 7.20 -1.40
N CYS A 44 -12.58 8.39 -1.18
CA CYS A 44 -12.03 9.65 -1.74
C CYS A 44 -10.57 9.88 -1.34
N ASN A 45 -10.26 9.66 -0.06
CA ASN A 45 -8.89 9.80 0.45
C ASN A 45 -7.98 8.67 -0.04
N LYS A 46 -8.52 7.45 -0.20
CA LYS A 46 -7.76 6.31 -0.74
C LYS A 46 -7.44 6.51 -2.22
N ALA A 47 -8.39 6.93 -3.05
CA ALA A 47 -8.22 7.20 -4.47
C ALA A 47 -7.12 8.25 -4.71
N LYS A 48 -7.22 9.42 -4.05
CA LYS A 48 -6.19 10.47 -4.11
C LYS A 48 -4.80 9.96 -3.71
N LYS A 49 -4.73 9.13 -2.67
CA LYS A 49 -3.48 8.55 -2.20
C LYS A 49 -2.88 7.53 -3.17
N ILE A 50 -3.72 6.73 -3.83
CA ILE A 50 -3.29 5.76 -4.86
C ILE A 50 -2.71 6.52 -6.05
N GLU A 51 -3.42 7.54 -6.53
CA GLU A 51 -2.98 8.40 -7.64
C GLU A 51 -1.63 9.08 -7.31
N ALA A 52 -1.52 9.71 -6.13
CA ALA A 52 -0.29 10.36 -5.70
C ALA A 52 0.88 9.37 -5.58
N THR A 53 0.61 8.15 -5.07
CA THR A 53 1.62 7.08 -4.99
C THR A 53 2.07 6.66 -6.37
N ALA A 54 1.15 6.47 -7.32
CA ALA A 54 1.45 6.06 -8.68
C ALA A 54 2.27 7.14 -9.42
N LYS A 55 1.91 8.42 -9.29
CA LYS A 55 2.67 9.55 -9.85
C LYS A 55 4.10 9.61 -9.29
N MET A 56 4.24 9.47 -7.97
CA MET A 56 5.57 9.40 -7.36
C MET A 56 6.32 8.14 -7.78
N LEU A 57 5.66 7.00 -7.97
CA LEU A 57 6.35 5.81 -8.44
C LEU A 57 6.89 6.01 -9.87
N LEU A 58 6.12 6.62 -10.77
CA LEU A 58 6.57 6.83 -12.15
C LEU A 58 7.71 7.85 -12.27
N ALA A 59 7.66 8.97 -11.56
CA ALA A 59 8.67 10.01 -11.71
C ALA A 59 10.00 9.66 -10.99
N PRO A 60 10.12 9.74 -9.65
CA PRO A 60 11.38 9.43 -8.97
C PRO A 60 11.77 7.95 -8.96
N PHE A 61 10.81 7.00 -9.06
CA PHE A 61 11.10 5.56 -8.96
C PHE A 61 11.12 4.86 -10.34
N ARG A 62 10.90 5.59 -11.45
CA ARG A 62 10.81 5.05 -12.82
C ARG A 62 9.83 3.88 -12.96
N GLY A 63 8.79 3.85 -12.14
CA GLY A 63 7.78 2.79 -12.11
C GLY A 63 8.22 1.51 -11.40
N GLU A 64 9.40 1.46 -10.79
CA GLU A 64 9.95 0.23 -10.21
C GLU A 64 10.38 0.42 -8.75
N VAL A 65 9.94 -0.50 -7.88
CA VAL A 65 10.56 -0.69 -6.56
C VAL A 65 11.75 -1.62 -6.76
N ARG A 66 12.97 -1.18 -6.46
CA ARG A 66 14.20 -1.97 -6.69
C ARG A 66 14.71 -2.59 -5.39
N GLN A 67 15.37 -3.75 -5.48
CA GLN A 67 15.94 -4.47 -4.33
C GLN A 67 16.88 -3.61 -3.47
N LYS A 68 17.64 -2.69 -4.08
CA LYS A 68 18.59 -1.80 -3.37
C LYS A 68 17.93 -0.59 -2.70
N MET A 69 16.61 -0.41 -2.84
CA MET A 69 15.92 0.72 -2.21
C MET A 69 15.85 0.55 -0.70
N LYS A 70 16.22 1.62 0.00
CA LYS A 70 16.12 1.67 1.47
C LYS A 70 14.67 1.90 1.87
N ILE A 71 14.27 1.37 3.02
CA ILE A 71 12.96 1.64 3.64
C ILE A 71 12.67 3.16 3.68
N ALA A 72 13.67 3.98 4.00
CA ALA A 72 13.55 5.44 4.04
C ALA A 72 13.09 6.08 2.71
N GLN A 73 13.42 5.48 1.56
CA GLN A 73 12.95 5.96 0.26
C GLN A 73 11.49 5.58 0.05
N LEU A 74 11.09 4.36 0.42
CA LEU A 74 9.70 3.92 0.33
C LEU A 74 8.78 4.68 1.27
N LEU A 75 9.28 5.17 2.41
CA LEU A 75 8.53 6.05 3.32
C LEU A 75 8.16 7.40 2.71
N GLN A 76 8.79 7.81 1.60
CA GLN A 76 8.40 9.02 0.87
C GLN A 76 7.10 8.83 0.09
N LEU A 77 6.73 7.59 -0.22
CA LEU A 77 5.49 7.29 -0.94
C LEU A 77 4.29 7.52 -0.01
N PRO A 78 3.26 8.28 -0.45
CA PRO A 78 2.10 8.56 0.36
C PRO A 78 1.39 7.25 0.72
N SER A 79 1.00 7.09 1.98
CA SER A 79 0.37 5.85 2.52
C SER A 79 1.28 4.65 2.71
N VAL A 80 2.56 4.73 2.34
CA VAL A 80 3.54 3.68 2.62
C VAL A 80 4.21 3.99 3.96
N ALA A 81 3.72 3.31 5.01
CA ALA A 81 4.36 3.32 6.32
C ALA A 81 5.47 2.26 6.40
N ARG A 82 6.27 2.29 7.47
CA ARG A 82 7.40 1.37 7.69
C ARG A 82 7.00 -0.09 7.51
N LYS A 83 5.86 -0.49 8.08
CA LYS A 83 5.33 -1.85 7.93
C LYS A 83 5.08 -2.23 6.47
N THR A 84 4.37 -1.37 5.72
CA THR A 84 4.08 -1.59 4.30
C THR A 84 5.35 -1.68 3.48
N ALA A 85 6.31 -0.77 3.70
CA ALA A 85 7.61 -0.79 3.02
C ALA A 85 8.39 -2.09 3.31
N THR A 86 8.43 -2.51 4.58
CA THR A 86 9.08 -3.76 4.99
C THR A 86 8.39 -4.97 4.37
N MET A 87 7.06 -5.03 4.33
CA MET A 87 6.34 -6.14 3.69
C MET A 87 6.61 -6.23 2.19
N VAL A 88 6.64 -5.11 1.47
CA VAL A 88 6.94 -5.11 0.04
C VAL A 88 8.36 -5.62 -0.21
N LEU A 89 9.36 -5.14 0.53
CA LEU A 89 10.74 -5.60 0.38
C LEU A 89 10.92 -7.07 0.80
N HIS A 90 10.25 -7.50 1.86
CA HIS A 90 10.29 -8.89 2.32
C HIS A 90 9.62 -9.84 1.32
N TYR A 91 8.40 -9.53 0.87
CA TYR A 91 7.63 -10.40 -0.01
C TYR A 91 8.21 -10.48 -1.43
N VAL A 92 8.77 -9.36 -1.94
CA VAL A 92 9.33 -9.32 -3.30
C VAL A 92 10.80 -9.74 -3.34
N TYR A 93 11.59 -9.45 -2.30
CA TYR A 93 13.05 -9.63 -2.32
C TYR A 93 13.63 -10.45 -1.17
N GLY A 94 12.80 -10.95 -0.24
CA GLY A 94 13.27 -11.69 0.94
C GLY A 94 14.05 -10.84 1.94
N ILE A 95 13.94 -9.50 1.88
CA ILE A 95 14.69 -8.60 2.78
C ILE A 95 13.92 -8.43 4.08
N ASP A 96 14.43 -9.00 5.16
CA ASP A 96 13.88 -8.81 6.49
C ASP A 96 14.21 -7.43 7.08
N GLY A 97 13.19 -6.76 7.59
CA GLY A 97 13.28 -5.40 8.15
C GLY A 97 12.60 -5.22 9.50
N GLY A 98 12.29 -6.31 10.21
CA GLY A 98 11.61 -6.29 11.51
C GLY A 98 10.16 -5.85 11.41
N LEU A 99 9.23 -6.80 11.26
CA LEU A 99 7.80 -6.52 11.14
C LEU A 99 7.12 -6.64 12.52
N ILE A 100 6.80 -5.51 13.15
CA ILE A 100 5.93 -5.49 14.35
C ILE A 100 4.64 -4.78 13.97
N ASP A 101 3.54 -5.54 13.97
CA ASP A 101 2.20 -4.98 13.77
C ASP A 101 1.52 -4.62 15.10
N THR A 102 0.51 -3.76 15.05
CA THR A 102 -0.32 -3.41 16.21
C THR A 102 -0.97 -4.64 16.85
N HIS A 103 -1.30 -5.67 16.07
CA HIS A 103 -1.78 -6.97 16.59
C HIS A 103 -0.73 -7.67 17.46
N VAL A 104 0.54 -7.66 17.02
CA VAL A 104 1.67 -8.25 17.74
C VAL A 104 1.99 -7.43 18.98
N LYS A 105 2.05 -6.09 18.85
CA LYS A 105 2.27 -5.17 19.97
C LYS A 105 1.19 -5.31 21.05
N ARG A 106 -0.07 -5.46 20.65
CA ARG A 106 -1.19 -5.68 21.58
C ARG A 106 -1.10 -7.03 22.29
N ARG A 107 -0.77 -8.12 21.58
CA ARG A 107 -0.56 -9.44 22.22
C ARG A 107 0.63 -9.43 23.17
N TRP A 108 1.72 -8.75 22.80
CA TRP A 108 2.90 -8.63 23.64
C TRP A 108 2.59 -7.92 24.97
N ASN A 109 1.86 -6.81 24.93
CA ASN A 109 1.47 -6.07 26.14
C ASN A 109 0.54 -6.88 27.06
N LEU A 110 -0.33 -7.72 26.50
CA LEU A 110 -1.20 -8.60 27.29
C LEU A 110 -0.40 -9.73 27.98
N HIS A 111 0.69 -10.19 27.37
CA HIS A 111 1.54 -11.24 27.93
C HIS A 111 2.44 -10.76 29.09
N GLN A 112 2.63 -9.45 29.25
CA GLN A 112 3.41 -8.84 30.33
C GLN A 112 2.55 -8.50 31.56
N GLN A 113 1.24 -8.75 31.51
CA GLN A 113 0.28 -8.50 32.59
C GLN A 113 -0.22 -9.80 33.27
N ASN A 114 0.33 -10.95 32.89
CA ASN A 114 0.17 -12.26 33.55
C ASN A 114 1.53 -12.76 34.01
#